data_AF-A0A323U6V2-F1
#
_entry.id   AF-A0A323U6V2-F1
#
_cell.length_a   1.000
_cell.length_b   1.000
_cell.length_c   1.000
_cell.angle_alpha   90.00
_cell.angle_beta   90.00
_cell.angle_gamma   90.00
#
_symmetry.space_group_name_H-M   'P 1'
#
loop_
_entity.id
_entity.type
_entity.pdbx_description
1 polymer ?
#
loop_
_entity_poly.entity_id
_entity_poly.type
_entity_poly.pdbx_seq_one_letter_code
_entity_poly.pdbx_strand_id
1 'polypeptide(L)'
;MKKAFLLPIVGALLASCGVVEVKLVPPVISNLQSQATFCTNRDTLIDFRFNKSGLLTRLEVYVTKDDPNLKTPTDDPEAKYLGDVQFFDLGNNNIVSYIAADTDGDGQIQRLGVEAQTIVVTPVAHRLWVRGFNGTEGSAFVRADNAITPSSDPHCDPIFPYGDPNR
;
A
#
# COMPACT_ATOMS: atom_id res chain seq x y z
N MET A 1 -5.77 62.22 -40.27
CA MET A 1 -6.23 60.84 -40.58
C MET A 1 -5.06 59.91 -40.28
N LYS A 2 -5.04 59.18 -39.14
CA LYS A 2 -5.34 57.73 -38.99
C LYS A 2 -4.54 56.88 -40.02
N LYS A 3 -3.71 55.87 -39.71
CA LYS A 3 -3.34 55.07 -38.53
C LYS A 3 -1.96 54.42 -38.84
N ALA A 4 -1.02 54.38 -37.92
CA ALA A 4 0.13 53.47 -38.00
C ALA A 4 -0.23 52.17 -37.26
N PHE A 5 -0.13 51.05 -37.98
CA PHE A 5 -0.42 49.69 -37.52
C PHE A 5 0.70 49.22 -36.59
N LEU A 6 0.42 49.09 -35.30
CA LEU A 6 1.29 48.38 -34.35
C LEU A 6 0.85 46.91 -34.31
N LEU A 7 1.58 46.10 -35.07
CA LEU A 7 1.59 44.64 -35.01
C LEU A 7 2.56 44.17 -33.89
N PRO A 8 2.47 42.92 -33.42
CA PRO A 8 2.09 42.53 -32.07
C PRO A 8 3.31 42.20 -31.20
N ILE A 9 3.66 43.05 -30.24
CA ILE A 9 4.79 42.78 -29.31
C ILE A 9 4.33 41.99 -28.06
N VAL A 10 3.02 41.79 -27.88
CA VAL A 10 2.47 41.13 -26.67
C VAL A 10 2.52 39.59 -26.76
N GLY A 11 2.73 39.01 -27.95
CA GLY A 11 2.77 37.55 -28.14
C GLY A 11 4.09 36.88 -27.73
N ALA A 12 5.20 37.63 -27.61
CA ALA A 12 6.52 37.05 -27.35
C ALA A 12 6.89 36.97 -25.85
N LEU A 13 6.11 37.59 -24.96
CA LEU A 13 6.40 37.65 -23.52
C LEU A 13 5.81 36.49 -22.71
N LEU A 14 5.01 35.61 -23.33
CA LEU A 14 4.43 34.43 -22.66
C LEU A 14 5.19 33.12 -22.92
N ALA A 15 6.23 33.13 -23.79
CA ALA A 15 7.04 31.95 -24.10
C ALA A 15 8.20 31.73 -23.10
N SER A 16 8.41 32.61 -22.13
CA SER A 16 9.46 32.50 -21.11
C SER A 16 8.97 31.95 -19.77
N CYS A 17 7.69 31.57 -19.65
CA CYS A 17 7.24 30.69 -18.59
C CYS A 17 7.87 29.32 -18.85
N GLY A 18 9.08 29.12 -18.33
CA GLY A 18 9.80 27.86 -18.40
C GLY A 18 8.86 26.72 -18.07
N VAL A 19 8.84 25.70 -18.91
CA VAL A 19 8.14 24.46 -18.63
C VAL A 19 8.71 23.94 -17.31
N VAL A 20 7.92 24.01 -16.25
CA VAL A 20 8.26 23.34 -15.00
C VAL A 20 8.02 21.86 -15.26
N GLU A 21 9.09 21.14 -15.55
CA GLU A 21 9.04 19.69 -15.68
C GLU A 21 8.74 19.11 -14.29
N VAL A 22 7.49 18.67 -14.08
CA VAL A 22 7.10 17.97 -12.86
C VAL A 22 7.59 16.54 -12.98
N LYS A 23 8.78 16.28 -12.43
CA LYS A 23 9.30 14.92 -12.32
C LYS A 23 8.59 14.19 -11.19
N LEU A 24 7.93 13.08 -11.53
CA LEU A 24 7.41 12.15 -10.53
C LEU A 24 8.60 11.48 -9.82
N VAL A 25 8.55 11.46 -8.50
CA VAL A 25 9.56 10.82 -7.65
C VAL A 25 8.85 9.70 -6.88
N PRO A 26 9.39 8.46 -6.90
CA PRO A 26 8.82 7.38 -6.11
C PRO A 26 8.68 7.75 -4.64
N PRO A 27 7.62 7.29 -3.95
CA PRO A 27 7.51 7.49 -2.52
C PRO A 27 8.58 6.66 -1.78
N VAL A 28 8.94 7.11 -0.58
CA VAL A 28 9.77 6.33 0.34
C VAL A 28 8.86 5.71 1.38
N ILE A 29 8.91 4.39 1.52
CA ILE A 29 8.18 3.63 2.54
C ILE A 29 9.18 3.11 3.58
N SER A 30 8.80 3.16 4.86
CA SER A 30 9.64 2.68 5.98
C SER A 30 8.78 2.17 7.13
N ASN A 31 9.39 1.41 8.05
CA ASN A 31 8.74 0.89 9.26
C ASN A 31 7.44 0.13 8.98
N LEU A 32 7.44 -0.73 7.95
CA LEU A 32 6.30 -1.57 7.64
C LEU A 32 6.13 -2.61 8.74
N GLN A 33 4.96 -2.64 9.36
CA GLN A 33 4.60 -3.58 10.42
C GLN A 33 3.20 -4.10 10.17
N SER A 34 2.98 -5.38 10.45
CA SER A 34 1.66 -6.00 10.41
C SER A 34 1.23 -6.46 11.80
N GLN A 35 -0.03 -6.81 11.96
CA GLN A 35 -0.46 -7.72 13.00
C GLN A 35 0.42 -8.97 13.03
N ALA A 36 0.74 -9.44 14.22
CA ALA A 36 1.67 -10.54 14.43
C ALA A 36 1.07 -11.93 14.20
N THR A 37 -0.26 -12.03 14.22
CA THR A 37 -0.98 -13.30 14.17
C THR A 37 -2.20 -13.26 13.24
N PHE A 38 -2.54 -14.42 12.69
CA PHE A 38 -3.85 -14.67 12.10
C PHE A 38 -4.45 -15.94 12.71
N CYS A 39 -5.77 -16.02 12.74
CA CYS A 39 -6.48 -17.18 13.25
C CYS A 39 -6.40 -18.35 12.26
N THR A 40 -6.21 -19.57 12.76
CA THR A 40 -6.25 -20.77 11.90
C THR A 40 -7.63 -21.42 11.81
N ASN A 41 -8.57 -20.98 12.64
CA ASN A 41 -9.90 -21.57 12.80
C ASN A 41 -11.05 -20.64 12.33
N ARG A 42 -10.71 -19.45 11.83
CA ARG A 42 -11.63 -18.46 11.28
C ARG A 42 -10.82 -17.43 10.50
N ASP A 43 -11.51 -16.72 9.65
CA ASP A 43 -10.91 -15.62 8.90
C ASP A 43 -10.49 -14.46 9.81
N THR A 44 -9.48 -13.72 9.36
CA THR A 44 -8.83 -12.65 10.13
C THR A 44 -8.58 -11.44 9.25
N LEU A 45 -8.85 -10.25 9.77
CA LEU A 45 -8.38 -9.02 9.13
C LEU A 45 -6.99 -8.69 9.68
N ILE A 46 -5.98 -8.83 8.84
CA ILE A 46 -4.59 -8.52 9.20
C ILE A 46 -4.38 -7.03 8.92
N ASP A 47 -4.42 -6.22 9.97
CA ASP A 47 -4.05 -4.82 9.88
C ASP A 47 -2.52 -4.66 9.67
N PHE A 48 -2.13 -3.63 8.95
CA PHE A 48 -0.73 -3.24 8.76
C PHE A 48 -0.57 -1.73 8.67
N ARG A 49 0.64 -1.26 8.97
CA ARG A 49 0.99 0.15 8.95
C ARG A 49 2.39 0.39 8.42
N PHE A 50 2.62 1.59 7.90
CA PHE A 50 3.95 2.04 7.51
C PHE A 50 4.04 3.56 7.50
N ASN A 51 5.27 4.07 7.54
CA ASN A 51 5.55 5.47 7.32
C ASN A 51 5.83 5.74 5.84
N LYS A 52 5.34 6.87 5.31
CA LYS A 52 5.65 7.35 3.97
C LYS A 52 6.24 8.74 3.93
N SER A 53 7.05 8.99 2.91
CA SER A 53 7.45 10.33 2.47
C SER A 53 7.19 10.45 0.97
N GLY A 54 6.69 11.62 0.54
CA GLY A 54 6.25 11.87 -0.82
C GLY A 54 4.79 11.50 -1.09
N LEU A 55 4.38 11.71 -2.34
CA LEU A 55 3.05 11.36 -2.82
C LEU A 55 2.97 9.86 -3.08
N LEU A 56 1.96 9.22 -2.50
CA LEU A 56 1.59 7.82 -2.73
C LEU A 56 0.24 7.81 -3.46
N THR A 57 0.23 7.33 -4.69
CA THR A 57 -0.99 7.21 -5.52
C THR A 57 -1.52 5.78 -5.58
N ARG A 58 -0.66 4.79 -5.30
CA ARG A 58 -0.99 3.36 -5.37
C ARG A 58 -0.02 2.57 -4.50
N LEU A 59 -0.52 1.55 -3.82
CA LEU A 59 0.28 0.60 -3.05
C LEU A 59 0.00 -0.80 -3.56
N GLU A 60 1.04 -1.48 -4.04
CA GLU A 60 0.97 -2.92 -4.30
C GLU A 60 1.29 -3.67 -3.00
N VAL A 61 0.47 -4.67 -2.68
CA VAL A 61 0.63 -5.48 -1.47
C VAL A 61 0.86 -6.94 -1.87
N TYR A 62 1.87 -7.56 -1.25
CA TYR A 62 2.24 -8.95 -1.48
C TYR A 62 2.38 -9.70 -0.16
N VAL A 63 2.07 -10.99 -0.19
CA VAL A 63 2.36 -11.90 0.92
C VAL A 63 3.14 -13.10 0.41
N THR A 64 4.20 -13.45 1.15
CA THR A 64 5.07 -14.61 0.89
C THR A 64 5.08 -15.52 2.12
N LYS A 65 5.66 -16.71 1.99
CA LYS A 65 6.14 -17.42 3.19
C LYS A 65 7.22 -16.58 3.88
N ASP A 66 7.34 -16.72 5.20
CA ASP A 66 8.42 -16.05 5.92
C ASP A 66 9.77 -16.74 5.64
N ASP A 67 10.51 -16.20 4.67
CA ASP A 67 11.87 -16.60 4.34
C ASP A 67 12.82 -15.41 4.58
N PRO A 68 13.85 -15.55 5.44
CA PRO A 68 14.84 -14.50 5.66
C PRO A 68 15.79 -14.29 4.47
N ASN A 69 15.89 -15.24 3.54
CA ASN A 69 16.76 -15.15 2.36
C ASN A 69 16.06 -14.50 1.15
N LEU A 70 14.74 -14.37 1.19
CA LEU A 70 13.96 -13.78 0.12
C LEU A 70 14.26 -12.28 0.01
N LYS A 71 14.70 -11.83 -1.17
CA LYS A 71 15.08 -10.43 -1.42
C LYS A 71 13.90 -9.59 -1.87
N THR A 72 13.02 -10.16 -2.70
CA THR A 72 11.82 -9.51 -3.22
C THR A 72 10.67 -10.51 -3.25
N PRO A 73 9.41 -10.08 -3.12
CA PRO A 73 8.28 -11.00 -3.21
C PRO A 73 8.13 -11.61 -4.59
N THR A 74 8.63 -10.97 -5.66
CA THR A 74 8.58 -11.50 -7.02
C THR A 74 9.53 -12.67 -7.27
N ASP A 75 10.47 -12.93 -6.36
CA ASP A 75 11.37 -14.09 -6.44
C ASP A 75 10.73 -15.37 -5.85
N ASP A 76 9.62 -15.24 -5.10
CA ASP A 76 8.88 -16.37 -4.52
C ASP A 76 7.76 -16.80 -5.49
N PRO A 77 7.81 -18.03 -6.05
CA PRO A 77 6.77 -18.51 -6.95
C PRO A 77 5.41 -18.71 -6.28
N GLU A 78 5.38 -18.77 -4.94
CA GLU A 78 4.15 -18.85 -4.15
C GLU A 78 3.66 -17.48 -3.67
N ALA A 79 4.35 -16.40 -4.01
CA ALA A 79 3.95 -15.06 -3.65
C ALA A 79 2.54 -14.74 -4.15
N LYS A 80 1.72 -14.24 -3.24
CA LYS A 80 0.36 -13.78 -3.54
C LYS A 80 0.39 -12.28 -3.72
N TYR A 81 0.05 -11.82 -4.93
CA TYR A 81 -0.26 -10.41 -5.19
C TYR A 81 -1.71 -10.15 -4.77
N LEU A 82 -1.89 -9.22 -3.83
CA LEU A 82 -3.18 -9.07 -3.13
C LEU A 82 -4.04 -7.98 -3.76
N GLY A 83 -3.41 -7.13 -4.55
CA GLY A 83 -4.05 -6.06 -5.28
C GLY A 83 -3.39 -4.72 -5.02
N ASP A 84 -3.95 -3.75 -5.72
CA ASP A 84 -3.62 -2.35 -5.55
C ASP A 84 -4.53 -1.79 -4.46
N VAL A 85 -3.97 -1.40 -3.33
CA VAL A 85 -4.69 -0.53 -2.40
C VAL A 85 -4.52 0.89 -2.93
N GLN A 86 -5.61 1.47 -3.41
CA GLN A 86 -5.62 2.84 -3.91
C GLN A 86 -5.59 3.80 -2.74
N PHE A 87 -4.49 4.56 -2.63
CA PHE A 87 -4.36 5.66 -1.71
C PHE A 87 -4.34 6.97 -2.51
N PHE A 88 -5.14 7.94 -2.10
CA PHE A 88 -4.91 9.33 -2.47
C PHE A 88 -4.66 10.10 -1.17
N ASP A 89 -3.42 10.05 -0.68
CA ASP A 89 -3.07 10.70 0.58
C ASP A 89 -1.81 11.56 0.46
N LEU A 90 -2.03 12.88 0.46
CA LEU A 90 -0.98 13.91 0.40
C LEU A 90 -0.52 14.38 1.79
N GLY A 91 -1.28 14.11 2.86
CA GLY A 91 -1.10 14.74 4.17
C GLY A 91 -0.69 13.80 5.29
N ASN A 92 -1.08 12.52 5.22
CA ASN A 92 -0.72 11.54 6.22
C ASN A 92 0.59 10.85 5.86
N ASN A 93 1.53 10.88 6.81
CA ASN A 93 2.80 10.17 6.67
C ASN A 93 2.78 8.81 7.37
N ASN A 94 1.69 8.44 8.05
CA ASN A 94 1.49 7.15 8.69
C ASN A 94 0.24 6.49 8.10
N ILE A 95 0.45 5.48 7.25
CA ILE A 95 -0.64 4.77 6.59
C ILE A 95 -1.02 3.56 7.42
N VAL A 96 -2.33 3.36 7.60
CA VAL A 96 -2.92 2.14 8.17
C VAL A 96 -3.85 1.54 7.12
N SER A 97 -3.77 0.23 6.93
CA SER A 97 -4.58 -0.53 5.99
C SER A 97 -4.71 -1.97 6.49
N TYR A 98 -5.50 -2.80 5.81
CA TYR A 98 -5.70 -4.19 6.17
C TYR A 98 -5.75 -5.08 4.94
N ILE A 99 -5.45 -6.37 5.14
CA ILE A 99 -5.72 -7.46 4.20
C ILE A 99 -6.55 -8.53 4.91
N ALA A 100 -7.26 -9.36 4.16
CA ALA A 100 -8.07 -10.42 4.73
C ALA A 100 -7.35 -11.78 4.58
N ALA A 101 -7.17 -12.50 5.68
CA ALA A 101 -6.72 -13.87 5.71
C ALA A 101 -7.91 -14.82 5.70
N ASP A 102 -8.08 -15.49 4.58
CA ASP A 102 -9.10 -16.47 4.25
C ASP A 102 -8.56 -17.88 4.55
N THR A 103 -9.14 -18.49 5.57
CA THR A 103 -8.68 -19.76 6.12
C THR A 103 -9.38 -20.96 5.50
N ASP A 104 -10.58 -20.78 4.94
CA ASP A 104 -11.37 -21.84 4.32
C ASP A 104 -11.45 -21.74 2.78
N GLY A 105 -11.01 -20.60 2.22
CA GLY A 105 -10.92 -20.34 0.80
C GLY A 105 -12.25 -19.94 0.15
N ASP A 106 -13.25 -19.53 0.93
CA ASP A 106 -14.59 -19.18 0.42
C ASP A 106 -14.67 -17.77 -0.19
N GLY A 107 -13.66 -16.93 0.06
CA GLY A 107 -13.55 -15.56 -0.43
C GLY A 107 -14.55 -14.56 0.19
N GLN A 108 -15.21 -14.89 1.30
CA GLN A 108 -16.31 -14.12 1.89
C GLN A 108 -15.91 -13.21 3.06
N ILE A 109 -14.73 -12.59 3.02
CA ILE A 109 -14.29 -11.70 4.10
C ILE A 109 -14.73 -10.26 3.84
N GLN A 110 -15.52 -9.71 4.77
CA GLN A 110 -16.01 -8.34 4.70
C GLN A 110 -15.59 -7.53 5.94
N ARG A 111 -15.19 -6.27 5.74
CA ARG A 111 -15.10 -5.26 6.80
C ARG A 111 -16.19 -4.22 6.56
N LEU A 112 -17.17 -4.13 7.47
CA LEU A 112 -18.27 -3.15 7.38
C LEU A 112 -19.05 -3.18 6.05
N GLY A 113 -19.20 -4.37 5.45
CA GLY A 113 -19.92 -4.55 4.17
C GLY A 113 -19.09 -4.23 2.91
N VAL A 114 -17.78 -3.99 3.05
CA VAL A 114 -16.85 -3.85 1.93
C VAL A 114 -16.06 -5.16 1.78
N GLU A 115 -16.04 -5.72 0.56
CA GLU A 115 -15.19 -6.86 0.21
C GLU A 115 -13.72 -6.48 0.42
N ALA A 116 -13.02 -7.24 1.25
CA ALA A 116 -11.59 -7.07 1.47
C ALA A 116 -10.79 -7.84 0.40
N GLN A 117 -9.58 -7.37 0.09
CA GLN A 117 -8.63 -8.18 -0.69
C GLN A 117 -8.22 -9.41 0.15
N THR A 118 -8.59 -10.61 -0.32
CA THR A 118 -8.39 -11.87 0.40
C THR A 118 -7.11 -12.59 -0.02
N ILE A 119 -6.46 -13.21 0.96
CA ILE A 119 -5.46 -14.27 0.77
C ILE A 119 -5.97 -15.57 1.33
N VAL A 120 -5.99 -16.61 0.51
CA VAL A 120 -6.06 -17.97 1.04
C VAL A 120 -4.74 -18.27 1.74
N VAL A 121 -4.78 -18.34 3.07
CA VAL A 121 -3.60 -18.57 3.90
C VAL A 121 -3.45 -20.05 4.23
N THR A 122 -2.24 -20.54 4.09
CA THR A 122 -1.86 -21.83 4.70
C THR A 122 -1.38 -21.56 6.13
N PRO A 123 -1.53 -22.50 7.08
CA PRO A 123 -1.16 -22.28 8.50
C PRO A 123 0.37 -22.33 8.71
N VAL A 124 1.10 -21.45 8.04
CA VAL A 124 2.54 -21.24 8.14
C VAL A 124 2.83 -19.77 8.39
N ALA A 125 4.04 -19.44 8.84
CA ALA A 125 4.43 -18.05 9.00
C ALA A 125 4.54 -17.35 7.63
N HIS A 126 3.97 -16.16 7.56
CA HIS A 126 3.91 -15.33 6.36
C HIS A 126 4.63 -14.00 6.57
N ARG A 127 5.03 -13.37 5.47
CA ARG A 127 5.66 -12.05 5.47
C ARG A 127 4.93 -11.12 4.52
N LEU A 128 4.57 -9.93 5.02
CA LEU A 128 3.99 -8.86 4.23
C LEU A 128 5.09 -8.06 3.53
N TRP A 129 4.83 -7.70 2.29
CA TRP A 129 5.65 -6.79 1.49
C TRP A 129 4.76 -5.75 0.84
N VAL A 130 5.30 -4.55 0.67
CA VAL A 130 4.61 -3.48 -0.07
C VAL A 130 5.54 -2.78 -1.04
N ARG A 131 4.96 -2.18 -2.07
CA ARG A 131 5.63 -1.24 -2.96
C ARG A 131 4.71 -0.07 -3.26
N GLY A 132 5.20 1.14 -3.05
CA GLY A 132 4.44 2.37 -3.29
C GLY A 132 4.73 2.97 -4.65
N PHE A 133 3.77 3.68 -5.22
CA PHE A 133 3.91 4.37 -6.50
C PHE A 133 3.50 5.83 -6.39
N ASN A 134 4.15 6.66 -7.22
CA ASN A 134 3.72 7.99 -7.57
C ASN A 134 3.52 8.05 -9.09
N GLY A 135 2.27 7.92 -9.55
CA GLY A 135 1.99 7.66 -10.96
C GLY A 135 2.63 6.33 -11.41
N THR A 136 3.52 6.38 -12.40
CA THR A 136 4.25 5.20 -12.90
C THR A 136 5.52 4.87 -12.12
N GLU A 137 5.95 5.76 -11.22
CA GLU A 137 7.23 5.65 -10.53
C GLU A 137 7.09 4.84 -9.24
N GLY A 138 7.56 3.59 -9.26
CA GLY A 138 7.46 2.65 -8.14
C GLY A 138 8.70 2.62 -7.25
N SER A 139 8.50 2.62 -5.93
CA SER A 139 9.55 2.50 -4.91
C SER A 139 10.25 1.14 -4.95
N ALA A 140 11.26 0.91 -4.11
CA ALA A 140 11.69 -0.45 -3.80
C ALA A 140 10.59 -1.22 -3.04
N PHE A 141 10.63 -2.55 -3.08
CA PHE A 141 9.85 -3.39 -2.17
C PHE A 141 10.33 -3.18 -0.72
N VAL A 142 9.37 -3.04 0.18
CA VAL A 142 9.61 -2.95 1.63
C VAL A 142 9.05 -4.18 2.30
N ARG A 143 9.90 -4.88 3.02
CA ARG A 143 9.58 -6.04 3.84
C ARG A 143 9.03 -5.58 5.19
N ALA A 144 8.00 -6.26 5.72
CA ALA A 144 7.55 -6.01 7.06
C ALA A 144 8.57 -6.46 8.10
N ASP A 145 8.73 -5.68 9.17
CA ASP A 145 9.66 -5.97 10.26
C ASP A 145 9.31 -7.29 10.97
N ASN A 146 8.02 -7.60 11.10
CA ASN A 146 7.49 -8.79 11.75
C ASN A 146 6.85 -9.79 10.77
N ALA A 147 6.86 -11.06 11.17
CA ALA A 147 6.09 -12.11 10.50
C ALA A 147 4.64 -12.06 10.98
N ILE A 148 3.76 -12.64 10.18
CA ILE A 148 2.38 -12.96 10.54
C ILE A 148 2.34 -14.46 10.80
N THR A 149 2.05 -14.86 12.03
CA THR A 149 2.13 -16.25 12.47
C THR A 149 0.75 -16.87 12.67
N PRO A 150 0.54 -18.14 12.29
CA PRO A 150 -0.72 -18.82 12.53
C PRO A 150 -0.91 -19.03 14.03
N SER A 151 -2.13 -18.79 14.52
CA SER A 151 -2.49 -19.03 15.92
C SER A 151 -3.88 -19.65 16.04
N SER A 152 -4.02 -20.60 16.98
CA SER A 152 -5.30 -21.18 17.39
C SER A 152 -5.85 -20.57 18.68
N ASP A 153 -5.16 -19.58 19.25
CA ASP A 153 -5.64 -18.86 20.44
C ASP A 153 -6.96 -18.13 20.12
N PRO A 154 -7.98 -18.14 20.98
CA PRO A 154 -9.21 -17.37 20.75
C PRO A 154 -9.01 -15.86 20.48
N HIS A 155 -7.87 -15.30 20.88
CA HIS A 155 -7.44 -13.90 20.67
C HIS A 155 -6.39 -13.77 19.55
N CYS A 156 -6.32 -14.72 18.61
CA CYS A 156 -5.44 -14.73 17.43
C CYS A 156 -5.63 -13.55 16.47
N ASP A 157 -6.78 -12.89 16.54
CA ASP A 157 -7.10 -11.67 15.80
C ASP A 157 -7.31 -10.53 16.81
N PRO A 158 -6.24 -10.01 17.43
CA PRO A 158 -6.36 -8.86 18.30
C PRO A 158 -6.69 -7.66 17.42
N ILE A 159 -7.68 -6.85 17.80
CA ILE A 159 -7.88 -5.54 17.16
C ILE A 159 -6.53 -4.80 17.25
N PHE A 160 -5.85 -4.64 16.11
CA PHE A 160 -4.59 -3.91 16.09
C PHE A 160 -4.90 -2.51 16.59
N PRO A 161 -4.19 -1.98 17.61
CA PRO A 161 -4.56 -0.69 18.17
C PRO A 161 -4.28 0.35 17.09
N TYR A 162 -5.35 0.76 16.39
CA TYR A 162 -5.70 2.09 15.87
C TYR A 162 -6.67 1.93 14.69
N GLY A 163 -7.95 1.79 15.04
CA GLY A 163 -9.13 1.87 14.17
C GLY A 163 -10.37 2.13 15.02
N ASP A 164 -10.27 3.17 15.84
CA ASP A 164 -11.24 3.80 16.76
C ASP A 164 -12.04 2.96 17.78
N PRO A 165 -11.81 3.10 19.10
CA PRO A 165 -12.71 2.56 20.11
C PRO A 165 -13.96 3.42 20.37
N ASN A 166 -14.11 4.65 19.86
CA ASN A 166 -15.29 5.54 20.07
C ASN A 166 -15.38 6.76 19.10
N ARG A 167 -15.20 6.61 17.78
CA ARG A 167 -15.36 7.72 16.83
C ARG A 167 -15.78 7.22 15.45
#